data_AF-A0A3S2THD5-F1
#
_entry.id   AF-A0A3S2THD5-F1
#
_cell.length_a   1.000
_cell.length_b   1.000
_cell.length_c   1.000
_cell.angle_alpha   90.00
_cell.angle_beta   90.00
_cell.angle_gamma   90.00
#
_symmetry.space_group_name_H-M   'P 1'
#
loop_
_entity.id
_entity.type
_entity.pdbx_description
1 polymer ?
#
loop_
_entity_poly.entity_id
_entity_poly.type
_entity_poly.pdbx_seq_one_letter_code
_entity_poly.pdbx_strand_id
1 'polypeptide(L)'
;MKLITAAVVTAVTLIASQAQAAATYTYSNTEYCELVAQNAADNLLQAYAKKLGFKPARSACVKLLSPMTAQLTADAEAQIRTYSRGSARKLPASLIQQLKAMPEQERRAALVKIYG
;
A
#
# COMPACT_ATOMS: atom_id res chain seq x y z
N MET A 1 45.16 11.17 0.34
CA MET A 1 44.72 11.44 -1.05
C MET A 1 43.54 10.51 -1.35
N LYS A 2 42.33 11.08 -1.50
CA LYS A 2 41.49 11.08 -2.74
C LYS A 2 41.02 9.67 -3.15
N LEU A 3 39.79 9.26 -2.79
CA LEU A 3 38.52 9.30 -3.58
C LEU A 3 38.64 8.47 -4.88
N ILE A 4 37.75 7.52 -5.20
CA ILE A 4 36.45 7.74 -5.91
C ILE A 4 35.69 6.39 -5.91
N THR A 5 34.49 6.27 -5.32
CA THR A 5 33.13 6.41 -5.89
C THR A 5 32.69 5.35 -6.92
N ALA A 6 31.69 4.55 -6.55
CA ALA A 6 30.66 4.03 -7.48
C ALA A 6 29.38 3.71 -6.69
N ALA A 7 28.57 4.75 -6.50
CA ALA A 7 27.17 4.60 -6.10
C ALA A 7 26.37 4.23 -7.36
N VAL A 8 25.64 3.11 -7.32
CA VAL A 8 24.61 2.83 -8.31
C VAL A 8 23.25 3.00 -7.66
N VAL A 9 22.57 3.99 -8.19
CA VAL A 9 21.22 4.46 -7.91
C VAL A 9 20.21 3.41 -8.31
N THR A 10 19.33 3.00 -7.39
CA THR A 10 17.96 2.64 -7.73
C THR A 10 17.03 3.34 -6.75
N ALA A 11 16.76 4.61 -7.07
CA ALA A 11 15.65 5.37 -6.52
C ALA A 11 14.35 4.67 -6.91
N VAL A 12 13.75 3.94 -5.97
CA VAL A 12 12.35 3.54 -6.10
C VAL A 12 11.53 4.83 -6.00
N THR A 13 10.83 5.10 -7.08
CA THR A 13 9.97 6.24 -7.34
C THR A 13 8.96 6.47 -6.22
N LEU A 14 9.28 7.41 -5.33
CA LEU A 14 8.28 8.17 -4.58
C LEU A 14 7.51 9.03 -5.57
N ILE A 15 6.38 8.51 -6.06
CA ILE A 15 5.34 9.35 -6.67
C ILE A 15 4.65 10.07 -5.51
N ALA A 16 5.37 11.04 -4.92
CA ALA A 16 4.76 12.05 -4.08
C ALA A 16 4.26 13.14 -5.01
N SER A 17 2.94 13.16 -5.20
CA SER A 17 2.19 14.20 -5.88
C SER A 17 2.68 15.57 -5.40
N GLN A 18 3.31 16.32 -6.29
CA GLN A 18 3.70 17.71 -6.06
C GLN A 18 2.42 18.56 -6.05
N ALA A 19 1.72 18.59 -4.93
CA ALA A 19 0.74 19.62 -4.65
C ALA A 19 1.45 20.71 -3.85
N GLN A 20 1.91 21.76 -4.53
CA GLN A 20 2.23 23.02 -3.86
C GLN A 20 0.93 23.67 -3.40
N ALA A 21 0.35 23.13 -2.34
CA ALA A 21 -0.66 23.82 -1.55
C ALA A 21 0.08 24.83 -0.66
N ALA A 22 -0.40 26.07 -0.60
CA ALA A 22 -0.02 26.98 0.48
C ALA A 22 -0.22 26.22 1.80
N ALA A 23 0.89 25.88 2.47
CA ALA A 23 0.90 24.79 3.44
C ALA A 23 0.25 25.23 4.76
N THR A 24 -1.07 25.19 4.80
CA THR A 24 -1.78 24.93 6.05
C THR A 24 -1.43 23.49 6.43
N TYR A 25 -0.34 23.33 7.19
CA TYR A 25 0.08 22.02 7.67
C TYR A 25 -1.03 21.45 8.56
N THR A 26 -1.80 20.51 8.01
CA THR A 26 -2.82 19.78 8.75
C THR A 26 -2.12 18.68 9.53
N TYR A 27 -2.03 18.82 10.85
CA TYR A 27 -1.44 17.81 11.72
C TYR A 27 -2.38 16.61 11.86
N SER A 28 -1.86 15.41 11.60
CA SER A 28 -2.62 14.16 11.67
C SER A 28 -2.30 13.35 12.93
N ASN A 29 -3.32 12.71 13.49
CA ASN A 29 -3.18 11.75 14.59
C ASN A 29 -2.37 10.52 14.17
N THR A 30 -2.50 10.10 12.90
CA THR A 30 -1.80 8.93 12.37
C THR A 30 -0.29 9.18 12.35
N GLU A 31 0.14 10.34 11.84
CA GLU A 31 1.56 10.74 11.83
C GLU A 31 2.14 10.85 13.24
N TYR A 32 1.40 11.41 14.20
CA TYR A 32 1.82 11.40 15.60
C TYR A 32 2.06 9.98 16.11
N CYS A 33 1.15 9.06 15.83
CA CYS A 33 1.25 7.68 16.27
C CYS A 33 2.42 6.94 15.59
N GLU A 34 2.71 7.23 14.33
CA GLU A 34 3.90 6.73 13.63
C GLU A 34 5.19 7.23 14.28
N LEU A 35 5.26 8.51 14.66
CA LEU A 35 6.41 9.07 15.38
C LEU A 35 6.60 8.40 16.75
N VAL A 36 5.51 8.11 17.46
CA VAL A 36 5.55 7.33 18.72
C VAL A 36 6.07 5.91 18.46
N ALA A 37 5.58 5.24 17.41
CA ALA A 37 6.02 3.89 17.06
C ALA A 37 7.50 3.82 16.66
N GLN A 38 8.04 4.90 16.09
CA GLN A 38 9.45 5.06 15.74
C GLN A 38 10.33 5.50 16.91
N ASN A 39 9.79 5.61 18.13
CA ASN A 39 10.50 6.14 19.30
C ASN A 39 11.14 7.50 19.03
N ALA A 40 10.42 8.40 18.33
CA ALA A 40 10.88 9.75 18.11
C ALA A 40 11.12 10.49 19.45
N ALA A 41 12.03 11.46 19.43
CA ALA A 41 12.40 12.21 20.62
C ALA A 41 11.19 12.89 21.29
N ASP A 42 11.14 12.88 22.62
CA ASP A 42 9.99 13.37 23.40
C ASP A 42 9.65 14.84 23.11
N ASN A 43 10.64 15.67 22.84
CA ASN A 43 10.46 17.08 22.48
C ASN A 43 9.71 17.25 21.16
N LEU A 44 9.96 16.39 20.17
CA LEU A 44 9.25 16.37 18.89
C LEU A 44 7.79 15.98 19.12
N LEU A 45 7.55 14.90 19.87
CA LEU A 45 6.21 14.41 20.18
C LEU A 45 5.38 15.45 20.93
N GLN A 46 5.96 16.14 21.91
CA GLN A 46 5.28 17.22 22.64
C GLN A 46 4.94 18.41 21.73
N ALA A 47 5.86 18.84 20.87
CA ALA A 47 5.60 19.91 19.93
C ALA A 47 4.47 19.55 18.96
N TYR A 48 4.47 18.31 18.47
CA TYR A 48 3.45 17.80 17.57
C TYR A 48 2.08 17.71 18.26
N ALA A 49 2.02 17.19 19.49
CA ALA A 49 0.78 17.14 20.28
C ALA A 49 0.19 18.55 20.55
N LYS A 50 1.04 19.56 20.78
CA LYS A 50 0.58 20.95 20.89
C LYS A 50 -0.04 21.47 19.60
N LYS A 51 0.50 21.08 18.44
CA LYS A 51 -0.03 21.45 17.13
C LYS A 51 -1.34 20.73 16.80
N LEU A 52 -1.49 19.47 17.25
CA LEU A 52 -2.76 18.72 17.22
C LEU A 52 -3.82 19.28 18.19
N GLY A 53 -3.41 20.00 19.23
CA GLY A 53 -4.28 20.46 20.31
C GLY A 53 -4.56 19.41 21.39
N PHE A 54 -4.06 18.19 21.23
CA PHE A 54 -4.15 17.12 22.22
C PHE A 54 -3.07 16.05 22.00
N LYS A 55 -2.88 15.19 23.01
CA LYS A 55 -1.99 14.04 22.93
C LYS A 55 -2.81 12.77 22.68
N PRO A 56 -2.66 12.10 21.51
CA PRO A 56 -3.30 10.82 21.25
C PRO A 56 -2.97 9.77 22.32
N ALA A 57 -4.00 9.06 22.80
CA ALA A 57 -3.84 7.96 23.74
C ALA A 57 -3.20 6.74 23.07
N ARG A 58 -2.47 5.92 23.83
CA ARG A 58 -1.82 4.70 23.32
C ARG A 58 -2.80 3.76 22.62
N SER A 59 -4.01 3.58 23.17
CA SER A 59 -5.06 2.74 22.57
C SER A 59 -5.56 3.27 21.23
N ALA A 60 -5.60 4.60 21.06
CA ALA A 60 -5.95 5.22 19.79
C ALA A 60 -4.85 4.97 18.74
N CYS A 61 -3.57 5.08 19.14
CA CYS A 61 -2.45 4.77 18.25
C CYS A 61 -2.43 3.30 17.82
N VAL A 62 -2.72 2.37 18.73
CA VAL A 62 -2.86 0.95 18.36
C VAL A 62 -3.95 0.76 17.31
N LYS A 63 -5.11 1.39 17.46
CA LYS A 63 -6.20 1.30 16.47
C LYS A 63 -5.85 1.93 15.12
N LEU A 64 -5.17 3.07 15.12
CA LEU A 64 -4.79 3.80 13.91
C LEU A 64 -3.67 3.12 13.11
N LEU A 65 -2.72 2.49 13.81
CA LEU A 65 -1.58 1.81 13.19
C LEU A 65 -1.86 0.33 12.89
N SER A 66 -2.90 -0.24 13.49
CA SER A 66 -3.34 -1.58 13.11
C SER A 66 -3.86 -1.51 11.67
N PRO A 67 -3.30 -2.30 10.73
CA PRO A 67 -3.85 -2.36 9.39
C PRO A 67 -5.31 -2.75 9.52
N MET A 68 -6.19 -1.92 8.99
CA MET A 68 -7.61 -2.25 8.91
C MET A 68 -7.70 -3.42 7.94
N THR A 69 -7.64 -4.65 8.45
CA THR A 69 -7.98 -5.84 7.68
C THR A 69 -9.46 -5.71 7.41
N ALA A 70 -9.80 -5.15 6.25
CA ALA A 70 -11.15 -5.25 5.73
C ALA A 70 -11.44 -6.75 5.63
N GLN A 71 -12.25 -7.26 6.56
CA GLN A 71 -12.87 -8.57 6.39
C GLN A 71 -13.81 -8.42 5.21
N LEU A 72 -13.31 -8.76 4.03
CA LEU A 72 -14.14 -8.92 2.85
C LEU A 72 -15.16 -9.99 3.21
N THR A 73 -16.43 -9.58 3.28
CA THR A 73 -17.52 -10.54 3.40
C THR A 73 -17.52 -11.41 2.14
N ALA A 74 -18.00 -12.65 2.24
CA ALA A 74 -18.14 -13.52 1.08
C ALA A 74 -18.92 -12.84 -0.07
N ASP A 75 -19.85 -11.95 0.27
CA ASP A 75 -20.58 -11.09 -0.66
C ASP A 75 -19.71 -10.03 -1.36
N ALA A 76 -18.82 -9.35 -0.62
CA ALA A 76 -17.90 -8.39 -1.23
C ALA A 76 -16.96 -9.09 -2.24
N GLU A 77 -16.51 -10.29 -1.90
CA GLU A 77 -15.65 -11.09 -2.77
C GLU A 77 -16.40 -11.61 -4.01
N ALA A 78 -17.67 -12.01 -3.85
CA ALA A 78 -18.55 -12.37 -4.95
C ALA A 78 -18.85 -11.17 -5.87
N GLN A 79 -19.10 -9.98 -5.30
CA GLN A 79 -19.30 -8.75 -6.07
C GLN A 79 -18.06 -8.34 -6.84
N ILE A 80 -16.88 -8.36 -6.21
CA ILE A 80 -15.59 -8.10 -6.89
C ILE A 80 -15.39 -9.09 -8.04
N ARG A 81 -15.68 -10.39 -7.83
CA ARG A 81 -15.66 -11.39 -8.90
C ARG A 81 -16.61 -11.01 -10.04
N THR A 82 -17.86 -10.68 -9.76
CA THR A 82 -18.85 -10.27 -10.77
C THR A 82 -18.42 -9.04 -11.56
N TYR A 83 -17.97 -7.97 -10.90
CA TYR A 83 -17.47 -6.78 -11.58
C TYR A 83 -16.22 -7.09 -12.41
N SER A 84 -15.34 -7.96 -11.91
CA SER A 84 -14.14 -8.33 -12.62
C SER A 84 -14.37 -9.23 -13.84
N ARG A 85 -15.52 -9.92 -13.94
CA ARG A 85 -15.92 -10.69 -15.13
C ARG A 85 -16.24 -9.80 -16.34
N GLY A 86 -16.72 -8.58 -16.10
CA GLY A 86 -16.93 -7.57 -17.15
C GLY A 86 -15.66 -6.83 -17.56
N SER A 87 -14.58 -6.98 -16.80
CA SER A 87 -13.30 -6.31 -17.07
C SER A 87 -12.33 -7.25 -17.79
N ALA A 88 -11.66 -6.77 -18.84
CA ALA A 88 -10.60 -7.53 -19.48
C ALA A 88 -9.38 -7.64 -18.55
N ARG A 89 -9.28 -8.75 -17.80
CA ARG A 89 -8.08 -9.06 -17.01
C ARG A 89 -6.93 -9.40 -17.96
N LYS A 90 -5.97 -8.47 -18.09
CA LYS A 90 -4.73 -8.71 -18.83
C LYS A 90 -3.89 -9.76 -18.08
N LEU A 91 -3.64 -10.90 -18.71
CA LEU A 91 -2.76 -11.93 -18.14
C LEU A 91 -1.30 -11.46 -18.20
N PRO A 92 -0.49 -11.77 -17.18
CA PRO A 92 0.96 -11.58 -17.23
C PRO A 92 1.57 -12.35 -18.41
N ALA A 93 2.60 -11.79 -19.05
CA ALA A 93 3.23 -12.39 -20.23
C ALA A 93 3.79 -13.80 -19.95
N SER A 94 4.32 -14.04 -18.75
CA SER A 94 4.81 -15.35 -18.30
C SER A 94 3.70 -16.40 -18.26
N LEU A 95 2.52 -16.03 -17.75
CA LEU A 95 1.37 -16.91 -17.70
C LEU A 95 0.83 -17.24 -19.11
N ILE A 96 0.86 -16.26 -20.02
CA ILE A 96 0.50 -16.49 -21.43
C ILE A 96 1.44 -17.51 -22.07
N GLN A 97 2.76 -17.43 -21.81
CA GLN A 97 3.73 -18.40 -22.33
C GLN A 97 3.49 -19.80 -21.77
N GLN A 98 3.22 -19.92 -20.48
CA GLN A 98 2.88 -21.21 -19.85
C GLN A 98 1.60 -21.81 -20.44
N LEU A 99 0.55 -21.01 -20.61
CA LEU A 99 -0.70 -21.46 -21.23
C LEU A 99 -0.51 -21.89 -22.69
N LYS A 100 0.41 -21.26 -23.43
CA LYS A 100 0.75 -21.67 -24.80
C LYS A 100 1.50 -22.99 -24.86
N ALA A 101 2.31 -23.29 -23.84
CA ALA A 101 3.07 -24.54 -23.73
C ALA A 101 2.22 -25.73 -23.24
N MET A 102 1.04 -25.49 -22.66
CA MET A 102 0.15 -26.55 -22.20
C MET A 102 -0.60 -27.26 -23.34
N PRO A 103 -0.87 -28.56 -23.20
CA PRO A 103 -1.83 -29.29 -24.03
C PRO A 103 -3.20 -28.62 -24.02
N GLU A 104 -3.95 -28.72 -25.13
CA GLU A 104 -5.21 -27.99 -25.30
C GLU A 104 -6.23 -28.24 -24.18
N GLN A 105 -6.34 -29.49 -23.72
CA GLN A 105 -7.29 -29.89 -22.68
C GLN A 105 -6.94 -29.27 -21.32
N GLU A 106 -5.66 -29.27 -20.95
CA GLU A 106 -5.17 -28.66 -19.71
C GLU A 106 -5.27 -27.13 -19.76
N ARG A 107 -4.96 -26.54 -20.93
CA ARG A 107 -5.12 -25.10 -21.17
C ARG A 107 -6.58 -24.66 -21.00
N ARG A 108 -7.54 -25.42 -21.52
CA ARG A 108 -8.99 -25.13 -21.35
C ARG A 108 -9.39 -25.21 -19.88
N ALA A 109 -8.95 -26.24 -19.14
CA ALA A 109 -9.22 -26.36 -17.71
C ALA A 109 -8.61 -25.19 -16.90
N ALA A 110 -7.37 -24.79 -17.23
CA ALA A 110 -6.71 -23.66 -16.60
C ALA A 110 -7.45 -22.33 -16.88
N LEU A 111 -7.90 -22.09 -18.11
CA LEU A 111 -8.67 -20.90 -18.47
C LEU A 111 -10.02 -20.84 -17.75
N VAL A 112 -10.72 -21.97 -17.60
CA VAL A 112 -11.96 -22.05 -16.79
C VAL A 112 -11.66 -21.74 -15.32
N LYS A 113 -10.52 -22.15 -14.77
CA LYS A 113 -10.16 -21.78 -13.40
C LYS A 113 -9.82 -20.28 -13.23
N ILE A 114 -9.29 -19.64 -14.29
CA ILE A 114 -8.88 -18.23 -14.27
C ILE A 114 -10.08 -17.29 -14.49
N TYR A 115 -11.01 -17.68 -15.36
CA TYR A 115 -12.12 -16.82 -15.82
C TYR A 115 -13.54 -17.33 -15.49
N GLY A 116 -13.68 -18.61 -15.12
CA GLY A 116 -14.94 -19.30 -14.89
C GLY A 116 -15.54 -19.11 -13.52
#